data_AF-A0A7J7P6Q6-F1
#
_entry.id   AF-A0A7J7P6Q6-F1
#
_cell.length_a   1.000
_cell.length_b   1.000
_cell.length_c   1.000
_cell.angle_alpha   90.00
_cell.angle_beta   90.00
_cell.angle_gamma   90.00
#
_symmetry.space_group_name_H-M   'P 1'
#
loop_
_entity.id
_entity.type
_entity.pdbx_description
1 polymer ?
#
loop_
_entity_poly.entity_id
_entity_poly.type
_entity_poly.pdbx_seq_one_letter_code
_entity_poly.pdbx_strand_id
1 'polypeptide(L)'
;MSNNRSSEDEEDDAEELQVKKMAELILNYRTTIPDRFRDTLSSLLKAQRPILSSPSPGDRNPDVRDNDLSKMALIAEEDPETAKKICLLKAKISANMSAMPIILKRLNDTILRIDKLGADNERLHPAFKRKKTY
;
A
#
# COMPACT_ATOMS: atom_id res chain seq x y z
N MET A 1 37.04 -2.28 -52.50
CA MET A 1 36.55 -2.64 -51.16
C MET A 1 35.37 -1.74 -50.87
N SER A 2 34.14 -2.17 -51.20
CA SER A 2 32.94 -1.31 -51.09
C SER A 2 31.70 -2.04 -50.52
N ASN A 3 31.84 -3.25 -49.99
CA ASN A 3 30.71 -4.05 -49.51
C ASN A 3 30.41 -3.95 -48.01
N ASN A 4 31.20 -3.22 -47.22
CA ASN A 4 31.01 -3.17 -45.75
C ASN A 4 30.09 -2.05 -45.25
N ARG A 5 29.94 -0.94 -45.98
CA ARG A 5 29.05 0.17 -45.52
C ARG A 5 27.58 -0.17 -45.64
N SER A 6 27.19 -0.86 -46.72
CA SER A 6 25.78 -1.19 -46.99
C SER A 6 25.18 -2.16 -45.97
N SER A 7 26.00 -3.03 -45.34
CA SER A 7 25.53 -3.98 -44.34
C SER A 7 25.38 -3.36 -42.94
N GLU A 8 26.23 -2.37 -42.61
CA GLU A 8 26.16 -1.63 -41.35
C GLU A 8 24.92 -0.72 -41.35
N ASP A 9 24.62 -0.06 -42.47
CA ASP A 9 23.43 0.78 -42.63
C ASP A 9 22.11 -0.02 -42.49
N GLU A 10 22.08 -1.27 -42.97
CA GLU A 10 20.91 -2.17 -42.85
C GLU A 10 20.68 -2.68 -41.42
N GLU A 11 21.75 -2.86 -40.64
CA GLU A 11 21.69 -3.28 -39.24
C GLU A 11 21.17 -2.15 -38.35
N ASP A 12 21.67 -0.92 -38.57
CA ASP A 12 21.19 0.29 -37.88
C ASP A 12 19.68 0.52 -38.12
N ASP A 13 19.22 0.41 -39.37
CA ASP A 13 17.79 0.54 -39.71
C ASP A 13 16.91 -0.51 -38.99
N ALA A 14 17.42 -1.73 -38.84
CA ALA A 14 16.71 -2.81 -38.14
C ALA A 14 16.62 -2.54 -36.63
N GLU A 15 17.68 -2.01 -36.03
CA GLU A 15 17.72 -1.62 -34.63
C GLU A 15 16.77 -0.44 -34.35
N GLU A 16 16.75 0.59 -35.19
CA GLU A 16 15.82 1.70 -35.06
C GLU A 16 14.36 1.23 -35.08
N LEU A 17 14.03 0.31 -35.98
CA LEU A 17 12.69 -0.25 -36.09
C LEU A 17 12.31 -1.07 -34.85
N GLN A 18 13.26 -1.81 -34.27
CA GLN A 18 13.08 -2.54 -33.02
C GLN A 18 12.85 -1.59 -31.84
N VAL A 19 13.66 -0.54 -31.71
CA VAL A 19 13.53 0.48 -30.65
C VAL A 19 12.17 1.16 -30.74
N LYS A 20 11.73 1.52 -31.96
CA LYS A 20 10.41 2.12 -32.20
C LYS A 20 9.28 1.18 -31.78
N LYS A 21 9.35 -0.09 -32.16
CA LYS A 21 8.38 -1.11 -31.76
C LYS A 21 8.33 -1.31 -30.24
N MET A 22 9.49 -1.30 -29.58
CA MET A 22 9.59 -1.40 -28.12
C MET A 22 8.98 -0.17 -27.44
N ALA A 23 9.20 1.04 -27.96
CA ALA A 23 8.62 2.26 -27.44
C ALA A 23 7.09 2.26 -27.53
N GLU A 24 6.54 1.83 -28.67
CA GLU A 24 5.09 1.66 -28.86
C GLU A 24 4.51 0.64 -27.87
N LEU A 25 5.20 -0.48 -27.68
CA LEU A 25 4.78 -1.52 -26.75
C LEU A 25 4.80 -1.02 -25.29
N ILE A 26 5.83 -0.28 -24.89
CA ILE A 26 5.94 0.34 -23.56
C ILE A 26 4.80 1.34 -23.36
N LEU A 27 4.51 2.18 -24.35
CA LEU A 27 3.43 3.15 -24.27
C LEU A 27 2.08 2.44 -24.10
N ASN A 28 1.82 1.40 -24.89
CA ASN A 28 0.60 0.60 -24.78
C ASN A 28 0.45 -0.05 -23.39
N TYR A 29 1.53 -0.59 -22.82
CA TYR A 29 1.47 -1.12 -21.46
C TYR A 29 1.24 -0.04 -20.41
N ARG A 30 1.87 1.14 -20.54
CA ARG A 30 1.68 2.27 -19.63
C ARG A 30 0.26 2.80 -19.64
N THR A 31 -0.42 2.77 -20.79
CA THR A 31 -1.81 3.22 -20.90
C THR A 31 -2.79 2.14 -20.44
N THR A 32 -2.55 0.87 -20.75
CA THR A 32 -3.56 -0.20 -20.51
C THR A 32 -3.45 -0.88 -19.14
N ILE A 33 -2.25 -1.02 -18.57
CA ILE A 33 -2.07 -1.72 -17.28
C ILE A 33 -2.83 -1.02 -16.14
N PRO A 34 -2.76 0.31 -15.96
CA PRO A 34 -3.46 0.97 -14.85
C PRO A 34 -4.98 0.76 -14.90
N ASP A 35 -5.57 0.83 -16.10
CA ASP A 35 -7.00 0.62 -16.30
C ASP A 35 -7.40 -0.82 -15.97
N ARG A 36 -6.70 -1.80 -16.56
CA ARG A 36 -6.96 -3.23 -16.29
C ARG A 36 -6.81 -3.58 -14.82
N PHE A 37 -5.81 -3.01 -14.15
CA PHE A 37 -5.58 -3.24 -12.72
C PHE A 37 -6.73 -2.68 -11.87
N ARG A 38 -7.14 -1.43 -12.12
CA ARG A 38 -8.28 -0.81 -11.44
C ARG A 38 -9.55 -1.62 -11.62
N ASP A 39 -9.83 -2.04 -12.85
CA ASP A 39 -11.07 -2.76 -13.17
C ASP A 39 -11.08 -4.14 -12.48
N THR A 40 -9.92 -4.82 -12.47
CA THR A 40 -9.73 -6.09 -11.75
C THR A 40 -9.94 -5.93 -10.25
N LEU A 41 -9.31 -4.92 -9.63
CA LEU A 41 -9.48 -4.64 -8.20
C LEU A 41 -10.92 -4.27 -7.85
N SER A 42 -11.57 -3.45 -8.69
CA SER A 42 -12.95 -3.04 -8.49
C SER A 42 -13.90 -4.24 -8.54
N SER A 43 -13.67 -5.18 -9.47
CA SER A 43 -14.41 -6.43 -9.57
C SER A 43 -14.22 -7.30 -8.32
N LEU A 44 -12.96 -7.46 -7.88
CA LEU A 44 -12.63 -8.24 -6.69
C LEU A 44 -13.29 -7.67 -5.42
N LEU A 45 -13.21 -6.35 -5.22
CA LEU A 45 -13.81 -5.67 -4.07
C LEU A 45 -15.34 -5.73 -4.10
N LYS A 46 -15.96 -5.70 -5.28
CA LYS A 46 -17.41 -5.91 -5.43
C LYS A 46 -17.81 -7.33 -5.07
N ALA A 47 -17.07 -8.33 -5.53
CA ALA A 47 -17.34 -9.73 -5.24
C ALA A 47 -17.17 -10.06 -3.76
N GLN A 48 -16.25 -9.39 -3.08
CA GLN A 48 -15.93 -9.63 -1.68
C GLN A 48 -16.64 -8.68 -0.71
N ARG A 49 -17.64 -7.90 -1.17
CA ARG A 49 -18.33 -6.91 -0.34
C ARG A 49 -19.07 -7.64 0.79
N PRO A 50 -18.72 -7.41 2.07
CA PRO A 50 -19.47 -7.99 3.18
C PRO A 50 -20.90 -7.47 3.13
N ILE A 51 -21.88 -8.36 3.22
CA ILE A 51 -23.28 -7.98 3.43
C ILE A 51 -23.34 -7.46 4.86
N LEU A 52 -23.17 -6.15 5.03
CA LEU A 52 -23.44 -5.48 6.30
C LEU A 52 -24.95 -5.36 6.42
N SER A 53 -25.56 -6.28 7.16
CA SER A 53 -26.96 -6.17 7.57
C SER A 53 -27.15 -4.80 8.24
N SER A 54 -27.96 -3.95 7.62
CA SER A 54 -28.36 -2.67 8.20
C SER A 54 -28.97 -2.93 9.58
N PRO A 55 -28.52 -2.27 10.66
CA PRO A 55 -29.26 -2.32 11.91
C PRO A 55 -30.61 -1.63 11.67
N SER A 56 -31.69 -2.40 11.79
CA SER A 56 -33.04 -1.86 11.82
C SER A 56 -33.15 -0.92 13.03
N PRO A 57 -33.60 0.34 12.88
CA PRO A 57 -33.77 1.25 13.99
C PRO A 57 -35.07 0.91 14.72
N GLY A 58 -35.03 -0.13 15.54
CA GLY A 58 -36.20 -0.57 16.27
C GLY A 58 -35.88 -1.72 17.20
N ASP A 59 -35.24 -1.42 18.32
CA ASP A 59 -35.58 -2.04 19.61
C ASP A 59 -34.84 -1.31 20.72
N ARG A 60 -35.49 -0.26 21.24
CA ARG A 60 -35.26 0.20 22.60
C ARG A 60 -36.28 -0.52 23.46
N ASN A 61 -35.83 -1.35 24.39
CA ASN A 61 -36.53 -1.46 25.67
C ASN A 61 -35.54 -1.64 26.83
N PRO A 62 -35.86 -1.08 28.01
CA PRO A 62 -34.95 -0.98 29.14
C PRO A 62 -35.12 -2.13 30.13
N ASP A 63 -34.02 -2.40 30.83
CA ASP A 63 -33.92 -3.00 32.15
C ASP A 63 -34.29 -4.49 32.30
N VAL A 64 -33.30 -5.30 32.70
CA VAL A 64 -33.38 -6.33 33.75
C VAL A 64 -32.09 -7.18 33.71
N ARG A 65 -31.27 -6.91 34.73
CA ARG A 65 -30.44 -7.85 35.52
C ARG A 65 -29.31 -8.62 34.83
N ASP A 66 -28.12 -8.37 35.39
CA ASP A 66 -27.06 -9.35 35.66
C ASP A 66 -27.60 -10.79 35.72
N ASN A 67 -27.26 -11.57 34.70
CA ASN A 67 -26.68 -12.90 34.77
C ASN A 67 -26.90 -13.56 33.41
N ASP A 68 -25.85 -13.60 32.57
CA ASP A 68 -25.67 -14.71 31.63
C ASP A 68 -24.31 -14.60 30.92
N LEU A 69 -23.25 -14.87 31.70
CA LEU A 69 -22.04 -15.54 31.17
C LEU A 69 -22.37 -16.84 30.40
N SER A 70 -23.62 -17.31 30.47
CA SER A 70 -24.21 -18.39 29.68
C SER A 70 -24.31 -18.09 28.16
N LYS A 71 -24.20 -16.83 27.71
CA LYS A 71 -24.17 -16.53 26.26
C LYS A 71 -22.80 -16.69 25.61
N MET A 72 -21.76 -17.03 26.39
CA MET A 72 -20.51 -17.58 25.84
C MET A 72 -20.64 -19.05 25.41
N ALA A 73 -21.76 -19.73 25.72
CA ALA A 73 -21.99 -21.14 25.40
C ALA A 73 -22.70 -21.38 24.05
N LEU A 74 -22.91 -20.35 23.22
CA LEU A 74 -23.20 -20.55 21.80
C LEU A 74 -21.87 -20.59 21.02
N ILE A 75 -21.03 -21.56 21.39
CA ILE A 75 -20.08 -22.17 20.47
C ILE A 75 -20.95 -22.96 19.47
N ALA A 76 -21.68 -22.25 18.61
CA ALA A 76 -22.00 -22.81 17.32
C ALA A 76 -20.63 -22.98 16.66
N GLU A 77 -20.21 -24.24 16.49
CA GLU A 77 -18.94 -24.69 15.92
C GLU A 77 -18.07 -23.57 15.40
N GLU A 78 -16.90 -23.34 16.01
CA GLU A 78 -15.92 -22.42 15.47
C GLU A 78 -15.61 -22.84 14.03
N ASP A 79 -16.26 -22.16 13.08
CA ASP A 79 -16.13 -22.43 11.67
C ASP A 79 -14.63 -22.38 11.35
N PRO A 80 -14.06 -23.41 10.71
CA PRO A 80 -12.63 -23.50 10.47
C PRO A 80 -12.08 -22.27 9.72
N GLU A 81 -12.92 -21.54 8.98
CA GLU A 81 -12.54 -20.26 8.37
C GLU A 81 -12.38 -19.13 9.39
N THR A 82 -13.26 -19.06 10.39
CA THR A 82 -13.20 -18.07 11.48
C THR A 82 -11.97 -18.28 12.37
N ALA A 83 -11.65 -19.52 12.74
CA ALA A 83 -10.42 -19.84 13.48
C ALA A 83 -9.15 -19.39 12.74
N LYS A 84 -9.09 -19.64 11.42
CA LYS A 84 -7.98 -19.22 10.56
C LYS A 84 -7.83 -17.70 10.52
N LYS A 85 -8.95 -16.96 10.41
CA LYS A 85 -8.95 -15.49 10.43
C LYS A 85 -8.41 -14.95 11.75
N ILE A 86 -8.81 -15.54 12.89
CA ILE A 86 -8.32 -15.15 14.22
C ILE A 86 -6.81 -15.40 14.33
N CYS A 87 -6.33 -16.55 13.89
CA CYS A 87 -4.90 -16.88 13.89
C CYS A 87 -4.09 -15.89 13.03
N LEU A 88 -4.57 -15.58 11.82
CA LEU A 88 -3.96 -14.60 10.93
C LEU A 88 -3.90 -13.21 11.55
N LEU A 89 -4.99 -12.77 12.21
CA LEU A 89 -5.04 -11.48 12.88
C LEU A 89 -4.01 -11.40 14.01
N LYS A 90 -3.92 -12.43 14.86
CA LYS A 90 -2.91 -12.51 15.93
C LYS A 90 -1.49 -12.44 15.37
N ALA A 91 -1.21 -13.18 14.29
CA ALA A 91 0.09 -13.15 13.64
C ALA A 91 0.45 -11.74 13.10
N LYS A 92 -0.50 -11.04 12.47
CA LYS A 92 -0.30 -9.66 11.99
C LYS A 92 -0.07 -8.67 13.13
N ILE A 93 -0.84 -8.77 14.21
CA ILE A 93 -0.66 -7.92 15.39
C ILE A 93 0.74 -8.15 15.99
N SER A 94 1.13 -9.42 16.14
CA SER A 94 2.46 -9.77 16.65
C SER A 94 3.59 -9.26 15.76
N ALA A 95 3.47 -9.39 14.44
CA ALA A 95 4.44 -8.87 13.48
C ALA A 95 4.55 -7.34 13.57
N ASN A 96 3.42 -6.65 13.64
CA ASN A 96 3.39 -5.19 13.79
C ASN A 96 4.01 -4.74 15.12
N MET A 97 3.68 -5.39 16.23
CA MET A 97 4.27 -5.12 17.54
C MET A 97 5.79 -5.31 17.53
N SER A 98 6.29 -6.32 16.81
CA SER A 98 7.73 -6.55 16.64
C SER A 98 8.41 -5.46 15.81
N ALA A 99 7.74 -4.94 14.78
CA ALA A 99 8.27 -3.88 13.93
C ALA A 99 8.25 -2.49 14.58
N MET A 100 7.29 -2.21 15.47
CA MET A 100 7.06 -0.89 16.06
C MET A 100 8.29 -0.29 16.75
N PRO A 101 9.05 -1.01 17.60
CA PRO A 101 10.25 -0.47 18.24
C PRO A 101 11.28 0.07 17.24
N ILE A 102 11.45 -0.63 16.10
CA ILE A 102 12.40 -0.23 15.05
C ILE A 102 11.92 1.04 14.36
N ILE A 103 10.63 1.11 14.03
CA ILE A 103 10.01 2.28 13.38
C ILE A 103 10.11 3.50 14.30
N LEU A 104 9.78 3.34 15.58
CA LEU A 104 9.83 4.43 16.57
C LEU A 104 11.27 4.93 16.77
N LYS A 105 12.25 4.03 16.85
CA LYS A 105 13.66 4.41 16.92
C LYS A 105 14.07 5.25 15.69
N ARG A 106 13.75 4.77 14.48
CA ARG A 106 14.07 5.49 13.23
C ARG A 106 13.39 6.85 13.14
N LEU A 107 12.16 6.96 13.63
CA LEU A 107 11.44 8.23 13.69
C LEU A 107 12.16 9.21 14.62
N ASN A 108 12.49 8.78 15.83
CA ASN A 108 13.23 9.59 16.80
C ASN A 108 14.60 10.02 16.26
N ASP A 109 15.36 9.10 15.67
CA ASP A 109 16.67 9.41 15.05
C ASP A 109 16.55 10.42 13.91
N THR A 110 15.42 10.43 13.19
CA THR A 110 15.18 11.40 12.11
C THR A 110 14.83 12.77 12.67
N ILE A 111 13.97 12.84 13.69
CA ILE A 111 13.64 14.09 14.40
C ILE A 111 14.93 14.71 14.95
N LEU A 112 15.76 13.93 15.67
CA LEU A 112 17.04 14.41 16.21
C LEU A 112 18.00 14.95 15.14
N ARG A 113 18.01 14.35 13.93
CA ARG A 113 18.82 14.84 12.81
C ARG A 113 18.28 16.15 12.24
N ILE A 114 16.97 16.29 12.14
CA ILE A 114 16.31 17.53 11.69
C ILE A 114 16.60 18.67 12.67
N ASP A 115 16.49 18.42 13.98
CA ASP A 115 16.73 19.42 15.01
C ASP A 115 18.19 19.89 15.02
N LYS A 116 19.15 18.97 14.87
CA LYS A 116 20.58 19.31 14.71
C LYS A 116 20.81 20.19 13.48
N LEU A 117 20.20 19.87 12.34
CA LEU A 117 20.34 20.66 11.12
C LEU A 117 19.75 22.08 11.25
N GLY A 118 18.66 22.22 12.02
CA GLY A 118 18.08 23.53 12.33
C GLY A 118 18.93 24.39 13.26
N ALA A 119 19.77 23.79 14.11
CA ALA A 119 20.79 24.51 14.88
C ALA A 119 21.93 25.00 13.96
N ASP A 120 22.34 24.17 13.00
CA ASP A 120 23.41 24.45 12.04
C ASP A 120 22.93 25.22 10.78
N ASN A 121 22.10 26.26 10.97
CA ASN A 121 21.55 27.10 9.89
C ASN A 121 22.60 27.80 9.00
N GLU A 122 23.88 27.76 9.38
CA GLU A 122 24.99 28.31 8.58
C GLU A 122 25.30 27.48 7.34
N ARG A 123 25.15 26.14 7.40
CA ARG A 123 25.51 25.23 6.29
C ARG A 123 24.37 24.96 5.31
N LEU A 124 23.15 25.39 5.65
CA LEU A 124 21.99 25.24 4.77
C LEU A 124 22.05 26.26 3.63
N HIS A 125 21.81 25.78 2.40
CA HIS A 125 21.72 26.65 1.24
C HIS A 125 20.62 27.72 1.48
N PRO A 126 20.83 28.99 1.09
CA PRO A 126 19.90 30.09 1.40
C PRO A 126 18.44 29.83 1.01
N ALA A 127 18.20 29.10 -0.08
CA ALA A 127 16.86 28.73 -0.54
C ALA A 127 16.06 27.87 0.48
N PHE A 128 16.73 27.16 1.38
CA PHE A 128 16.12 26.31 2.40
C PHE A 128 16.15 26.94 3.80
N LYS A 129 16.67 28.16 3.94
CA LYS A 129 16.62 28.88 5.22
C LYS A 129 15.20 29.32 5.48
N ARG A 130 14.68 29.04 6.68
CA ARG A 130 13.39 29.61 7.11
C ARG A 130 13.52 31.13 7.15
N LYS A 131 12.55 31.84 6.58
CA LYS A 131 12.46 33.30 6.73
C LYS A 131 12.28 33.62 8.21
N LYS A 132 13.13 34.48 8.77
CA LYS A 132 12.90 35.05 10.09
C LYS A 132 11.66 35.95 9.97
N THR A 133 10.53 35.48 10.44
CA THR A 133 9.40 36.36 10.77
C THR A 133 9.77 37.04 12.09
N TYR A 134 9.98 38.35 12.02
CA TYR A 134 10.13 39.22 13.21
C TYR A 134 8.75 39.53 13.78
#